data_AF-A0A9W4WJL6-F1
#
_entry.id   AF-A0A9W4WJL6-F1
#
_cell.length_a   1.000
_cell.length_b   1.000
_cell.length_c   1.000
_cell.angle_alpha   90.00
_cell.angle_beta   90.00
_cell.angle_gamma   90.00
#
_symmetry.space_group_name_H-M   'P 1'
#
loop_
_entity.id
_entity.type
_entity.pdbx_description
1 polymer ?
#
loop_
_entity_poly.entity_id
_entity_poly.type
_entity_poly.pdbx_seq_one_letter_code
_entity_poly.pdbx_strand_id
1 'polypeptide(L)'
;MTYLFDVPAYFILLRETLEVTIVIAVLLGFIDKLIPEENSLLKKKLLKQILIGTVAGLGVSILLGVVFIIIFYSIARNLWKDSGAAWEGTFSLIATIVITSIALSMIQVQQWRIKWEGRLKHATEQYLKRHERGNKWALVLLPFSVICRETVESIVFIAGVGLDKPTSGFPIPIIMGIMSGFAIGYLIYKGSNILPVTLFFAITTTLLLFIAAGFFSSSIHELQESTGSYEYVLWEFNCCDPKTNQFWGIMKTLFGWRSKVTLGTTVGYFVYWFVIVLLVTFIWYKGKRDNVRTGRESGNNNPSLNGTSFNEKDATMA
;
A
#
# COMPACT_ATOMS: atom_id res chain seq x y z
N MET A 1 -4.75 -5.28 29.97
CA MET A 1 -3.94 -4.08 29.67
C MET A 1 -4.53 -3.40 28.46
N THR A 2 -4.73 -2.09 28.52
CA THR A 2 -5.30 -1.28 27.43
C THR A 2 -4.24 -1.11 26.33
N TYR A 3 -4.45 -1.78 25.21
CA TYR A 3 -3.67 -1.54 23.99
C TYR A 3 -4.06 -0.17 23.44
N LEU A 4 -3.40 0.91 23.89
CA LEU A 4 -3.73 2.28 23.52
C LEU A 4 -3.28 2.65 22.09
N PHE A 5 -2.39 1.86 21.48
CA PHE A 5 -1.83 2.17 20.17
C PHE A 5 -1.54 0.90 19.37
N ASP A 6 -2.32 0.68 18.30
CA ASP A 6 -2.08 -0.40 17.35
C ASP A 6 -1.11 0.05 16.25
N VAL A 7 0.15 -0.37 16.39
CA VAL A 7 1.24 0.05 15.51
C VAL A 7 1.03 -0.39 14.04
N PRO A 8 0.63 -1.64 13.74
CA PRO A 8 0.23 -2.04 12.39
C PRO A 8 -0.83 -1.14 11.76
N ALA A 9 -1.92 -0.83 12.48
CA ALA A 9 -3.00 0.00 11.96
C ALA A 9 -2.52 1.41 11.62
N TYR A 10 -1.63 1.98 12.45
CA TYR A 10 -0.99 3.26 12.18
C TYR A 10 -0.18 3.25 10.88
N PHE A 11 0.70 2.26 10.68
CA PHE A 11 1.55 2.20 9.49
C PHE A 11 0.76 1.95 8.21
N ILE A 12 -0.28 1.12 8.29
CA ILE A 12 -1.21 0.92 7.17
C ILE A 12 -1.85 2.26 6.81
N LEU A 13 -2.50 2.94 7.77
CA LEU A 13 -3.18 4.21 7.48
C LEU A 13 -2.26 5.34 7.03
N LEU A 14 -1.06 5.42 7.58
CA LEU A 14 -0.03 6.34 7.12
C LEU A 14 0.27 6.11 5.63
N ARG A 15 0.39 4.85 5.21
CA ARG A 15 0.64 4.49 3.80
C ARG A 15 -0.54 4.90 2.91
N GLU A 16 -1.75 4.50 3.29
CA GLU A 16 -2.96 4.72 2.49
C GLU A 16 -3.27 6.22 2.32
N THR A 17 -3.11 7.00 3.39
CA THR A 17 -3.26 8.46 3.32
C THR A 17 -2.18 9.13 2.48
N LEU A 18 -0.96 8.59 2.46
CA LEU A 18 0.10 9.09 1.59
C LEU A 18 -0.15 8.82 0.12
N GLU A 19 -0.65 7.63 -0.22
CA GLU A 19 -1.01 7.30 -1.59
C GLU A 19 -2.11 8.23 -2.11
N VAL A 20 -3.17 8.44 -1.33
CA VAL A 20 -4.23 9.39 -1.65
C VAL A 20 -3.69 10.81 -1.82
N THR A 21 -2.82 11.27 -0.91
CA THR A 21 -2.26 12.63 -0.98
C THR A 21 -1.33 12.80 -2.18
N ILE A 22 -0.55 11.78 -2.55
CA ILE A 22 0.31 11.80 -3.74
C ILE A 22 -0.53 11.86 -5.02
N VAL A 23 -1.61 11.07 -5.11
CA VAL A 23 -2.52 11.11 -6.26
C VAL A 23 -3.11 12.50 -6.43
N ILE A 24 -3.58 13.11 -5.34
CA ILE A 24 -4.10 14.49 -5.36
C ILE A 24 -3.00 15.48 -5.75
N ALA A 25 -1.80 15.38 -5.17
CA ALA A 25 -0.68 16.27 -5.49
C ALA A 25 -0.26 16.19 -6.97
N VAL A 26 -0.24 14.99 -7.55
CA VAL A 26 0.06 14.79 -8.98
C VAL A 26 -1.03 15.41 -9.86
N LEU A 27 -2.31 15.23 -9.51
CA LEU A 27 -3.43 15.85 -10.24
C LEU A 27 -3.39 17.38 -10.18
N LEU A 28 -3.08 17.94 -9.00
CA LEU A 28 -2.92 19.38 -8.80
C LEU A 28 -1.75 19.93 -9.61
N GLY A 29 -0.57 19.33 -9.51
CA GLY A 29 0.62 19.75 -10.25
C GLY A 29 0.45 19.65 -11.77
N PHE A 30 -0.37 18.72 -12.23
CA PHE A 30 -0.69 18.60 -13.65
C PHE A 30 -1.63 19.69 -14.16
N ILE A 31 -2.67 20.06 -13.39
CA ILE A 31 -3.52 21.22 -13.71
C ILE A 31 -2.68 22.50 -13.79
N ASP A 32 -1.71 22.64 -12.89
CA ASP A 32 -0.80 23.79 -12.84
C ASP A 32 0.08 23.89 -14.10
N LYS A 33 0.57 22.74 -14.61
CA LYS A 33 1.37 22.69 -15.86
C LYS A 33 0.56 22.92 -17.13
N LEU A 34 -0.71 22.52 -17.16
CA LEU A 34 -1.53 22.57 -18.38
C LEU A 34 -2.20 23.91 -18.64
N ILE A 35 -2.45 24.71 -17.59
CA ILE A 35 -3.28 25.90 -17.68
C ILE A 35 -2.43 27.11 -17.30
N PRO A 36 -2.01 27.93 -18.29
CA PRO A 36 -1.35 29.21 -18.04
C PRO A 36 -2.19 30.08 -17.09
N GLU A 37 -1.52 30.87 -16.24
CA GLU A 37 -2.16 31.70 -15.19
C GLU A 37 -3.27 32.64 -15.70
N GLU A 38 -3.26 32.96 -17.00
CA GLU A 38 -4.21 33.83 -17.69
C GLU A 38 -5.68 33.39 -17.54
N ASN A 39 -5.94 32.09 -17.37
CA ASN A 39 -7.29 31.51 -17.20
C ASN A 39 -7.59 31.00 -15.78
N SER A 40 -7.43 31.87 -14.79
CA SER A 40 -7.64 31.56 -13.36
C SER A 40 -9.04 30.98 -13.03
N LEU A 41 -10.08 31.35 -13.77
CA LEU A 41 -11.45 30.84 -13.59
C LEU A 41 -11.59 29.38 -14.03
N LEU A 42 -10.89 28.97 -15.09
CA LEU A 42 -10.93 27.59 -15.60
C LEU A 42 -10.17 26.66 -14.65
N LYS A 43 -9.00 27.11 -14.17
CA LYS A 43 -8.20 26.45 -13.12
C LYS A 43 -9.06 26.17 -11.88
N LYS A 44 -9.74 27.18 -11.33
CA LYS A 44 -10.62 27.03 -10.16
C LYS A 44 -11.77 26.05 -10.39
N LYS A 45 -12.37 26.02 -11.59
CA LYS A 45 -13.44 25.06 -11.94
C LYS A 45 -12.93 23.61 -11.94
N LEU A 46 -11.75 23.34 -12.49
CA LEU A 46 -11.17 22.00 -12.54
C LEU A 46 -10.68 21.54 -11.15
N LEU A 47 -10.11 22.44 -10.36
CA LEU A 47 -9.78 22.16 -8.96
C LEU A 47 -11.03 21.77 -8.16
N LYS A 48 -12.15 22.47 -8.37
CA LYS A 48 -13.44 22.12 -7.74
C LYS A 48 -13.94 20.75 -8.19
N GLN A 49 -13.73 20.37 -9.46
CA GLN A 49 -14.09 19.03 -9.96
C GLN A 49 -13.30 17.92 -9.28
N ILE A 50 -11.98 18.09 -9.10
CA ILE A 50 -11.15 17.12 -8.36
C ILE A 50 -11.59 17.03 -6.90
N LEU A 51 -11.87 18.17 -6.27
CA LEU A 51 -12.33 18.21 -4.88
C LEU A 51 -13.66 17.47 -4.72
N ILE A 52 -14.61 17.68 -5.63
CA ILE A 52 -15.90 16.97 -5.63
C ILE A 52 -15.68 15.46 -5.79
N GLY A 53 -14.81 15.04 -6.70
CA GLY A 53 -14.48 13.62 -6.90
C GLY A 53 -13.83 12.99 -5.66
N THR A 54 -12.94 13.73 -5.01
CA THR A 54 -12.24 13.32 -3.79
C THR A 54 -13.22 13.13 -2.63
N VAL A 55 -14.06 14.14 -2.37
CA VAL A 55 -15.05 14.12 -1.29
C VAL A 55 -16.12 13.06 -1.55
N ALA A 56 -16.56 12.90 -2.79
CA ALA A 56 -17.52 11.85 -3.15
C ALA A 56 -16.92 10.45 -2.94
N GLY A 57 -15.66 10.23 -3.33
CA GLY A 57 -14.98 8.94 -3.13
C GLY A 57 -14.83 8.60 -1.65
N LEU A 58 -14.38 9.57 -0.86
CA LEU A 58 -14.30 9.42 0.60
C LEU A 58 -15.68 9.12 1.21
N GLY A 59 -16.71 9.89 0.84
CA GLY A 59 -18.07 9.70 1.36
C GLY A 59 -18.64 8.30 1.07
N VAL A 60 -18.48 7.81 -0.16
CA VAL A 60 -18.93 6.45 -0.54
C VAL A 60 -18.16 5.38 0.22
N SER A 61 -16.84 5.52 0.37
CA SER A 61 -16.03 4.54 1.11
C SER A 61 -16.38 4.46 2.60
N ILE A 62 -16.64 5.60 3.25
CA ILE A 62 -17.08 5.64 4.65
C ILE A 62 -18.43 4.95 4.79
N LEU A 63 -19.37 5.20 3.86
CA LEU A 63 -20.68 4.54 3.87
C LEU A 63 -20.56 3.02 3.75
N LEU A 64 -19.72 2.53 2.83
CA LEU A 64 -19.41 1.10 2.70
C LEU A 64 -18.78 0.53 3.98
N GLY A 65 -17.90 1.28 4.62
CA GLY A 65 -17.28 0.88 5.89
C GLY A 65 -18.27 0.75 7.04
N VAL A 66 -19.19 1.69 7.18
CA VAL A 66 -20.25 1.61 8.20
C VAL A 66 -21.15 0.41 7.96
N VAL A 67 -21.55 0.16 6.71
CA VAL A 67 -22.34 -1.03 6.33
C VAL A 67 -21.59 -2.31 6.70
N PHE A 68 -20.29 -2.39 6.40
CA PHE A 68 -19.46 -3.54 6.74
C PHE A 68 -19.40 -3.79 8.26
N ILE A 69 -19.18 -2.76 9.06
CA ILE A 69 -19.11 -2.85 10.53
C ILE A 69 -20.44 -3.36 11.11
N ILE A 70 -21.57 -2.87 10.60
CA ILE A 70 -22.91 -3.29 11.05
C ILE A 70 -23.15 -4.77 10.76
N ILE A 71 -22.86 -5.21 9.53
CA ILE A 71 -23.00 -6.63 9.13
C ILE A 71 -22.12 -7.51 10.01
N PHE A 72 -20.88 -7.08 10.23
CA PHE A 72 -19.90 -7.82 11.01
C PHE A 72 -20.34 -8.02 12.47
N TYR A 73 -20.76 -6.94 13.16
CA TYR A 73 -21.19 -7.03 14.55
C TYR A 73 -22.52 -7.75 14.74
N SER A 74 -23.40 -7.74 13.73
CA SER A 74 -24.72 -8.38 13.80
C SER A 74 -24.67 -9.88 13.52
N ILE A 75 -23.95 -10.29 12.47
CA ILE A 75 -24.02 -11.67 11.92
C ILE A 75 -22.74 -12.45 12.25
N ALA A 76 -21.57 -11.88 11.95
CA ALA A 76 -20.30 -12.61 12.03
C ALA A 76 -19.91 -12.96 13.46
N ARG A 77 -20.14 -12.04 14.42
CA ARG A 77 -19.78 -12.24 15.83
C ARG A 77 -20.51 -13.40 16.51
N ASN A 78 -21.74 -13.72 16.09
CA ASN A 78 -22.53 -14.78 16.70
C ASN A 78 -22.20 -16.16 16.13
N LEU A 79 -21.78 -16.25 14.87
CA LEU A 79 -21.43 -17.50 14.21
C LEU A 79 -20.05 -18.04 14.61
N TRP A 80 -19.13 -17.16 15.04
CA TRP A 80 -17.72 -17.52 15.26
C TRP A 80 -17.35 -17.85 16.71
N LYS A 81 -18.28 -17.72 17.66
CA LYS A 81 -18.01 -18.05 19.07
C LYS A 81 -17.73 -19.54 19.30
N ASP A 82 -18.29 -20.43 18.48
CA ASP A 82 -18.23 -21.88 18.67
C ASP A 82 -16.92 -22.53 18.16
N SER A 83 -16.05 -21.81 17.45
CA SER A 83 -14.79 -22.35 16.93
C SER A 83 -13.66 -21.30 16.90
N GLY A 84 -13.51 -20.56 18.01
CA GLY A 84 -12.64 -19.38 18.10
C GLY A 84 -11.20 -19.59 17.61
N ALA A 85 -10.52 -20.65 18.05
CA ALA A 85 -9.10 -20.88 17.71
C ALA A 85 -8.87 -21.18 16.21
N ALA A 86 -9.70 -22.02 15.60
CA ALA A 86 -9.59 -22.37 14.17
C ALA A 86 -9.80 -21.13 13.29
N TRP A 87 -10.76 -20.29 13.66
CA TRP A 87 -11.08 -19.05 12.95
C TRP A 87 -10.00 -17.99 13.15
N GLU A 88 -9.47 -17.80 14.36
CA GLU A 88 -8.37 -16.86 14.65
C GLU A 88 -7.12 -17.19 13.81
N GLY A 89 -6.76 -18.48 13.72
CA GLY A 89 -5.69 -18.96 12.85
C GLY A 89 -5.95 -18.72 11.36
N THR A 90 -7.19 -18.94 10.91
CA THR A 90 -7.55 -18.76 9.49
C THR A 90 -7.55 -17.29 9.09
N PHE A 91 -8.08 -16.39 9.92
CA PHE A 91 -8.09 -14.94 9.65
C PHE A 91 -6.69 -14.35 9.65
N SER A 92 -5.83 -14.76 10.60
CA SER A 92 -4.44 -14.32 10.62
C SER A 92 -3.66 -14.83 9.41
N LEU A 93 -3.97 -16.03 8.89
CA LEU A 93 -3.40 -16.55 7.64
C LEU A 93 -3.86 -15.74 6.41
N ILE A 94 -5.16 -15.46 6.29
CA ILE A 94 -5.69 -14.63 5.21
C ILE A 94 -5.09 -13.22 5.27
N ALA A 95 -5.04 -12.61 6.46
CA ALA A 95 -4.44 -11.30 6.67
C ALA A 95 -2.98 -11.27 6.21
N THR A 96 -2.21 -12.31 6.53
CA THR A 96 -0.82 -12.45 6.07
C THR A 96 -0.72 -12.41 4.54
N ILE A 97 -1.52 -13.21 3.84
CA ILE A 97 -1.49 -13.30 2.37
C ILE A 97 -1.85 -11.95 1.75
N VAL A 98 -2.89 -11.30 2.28
CA VAL A 98 -3.36 -10.02 1.77
C VAL A 98 -2.31 -8.91 2.02
N ILE A 99 -1.78 -8.79 3.24
CA ILE A 99 -0.74 -7.79 3.57
C ILE A 99 0.50 -8.01 2.70
N THR A 100 0.91 -9.27 2.51
CA THR A 100 2.06 -9.64 1.66
C THR A 100 1.84 -9.24 0.21
N SER A 101 0.67 -9.54 -0.35
CA SER A 101 0.32 -9.22 -1.73
C SER A 101 0.41 -7.72 -2.00
N ILE A 102 -0.09 -6.90 -1.08
CA ILE A 102 -0.06 -5.44 -1.20
C ILE A 102 1.33 -4.87 -0.94
N ALA A 103 2.05 -5.37 0.07
CA ALA A 103 3.42 -4.96 0.31
C ALA A 103 4.29 -5.17 -0.94
N LEU A 104 4.09 -6.27 -1.67
CA LEU A 104 4.80 -6.57 -2.91
C LEU A 104 4.33 -5.73 -4.11
N SER A 105 3.03 -5.47 -4.24
CA SER A 105 2.50 -4.62 -5.33
C SER A 105 3.04 -3.19 -5.25
N MET A 106 3.29 -2.71 -4.03
CA MET A 106 3.78 -1.36 -3.73
C MET A 106 5.17 -1.07 -4.30
N ILE A 107 6.05 -2.09 -4.39
CA ILE A 107 7.42 -1.94 -4.92
C ILE A 107 7.39 -1.38 -6.37
N GLN A 108 6.29 -1.58 -7.09
CA GLN A 108 6.14 -1.14 -8.48
C GLN A 108 5.61 0.30 -8.62
N VAL A 109 5.23 0.99 -7.53
CA VAL A 109 4.50 2.28 -7.57
C VAL A 109 5.23 3.40 -8.33
N GLN A 110 6.56 3.41 -8.34
CA GLN A 110 7.31 4.41 -9.12
C GLN A 110 7.07 4.28 -10.63
N GLN A 111 6.96 3.05 -11.15
CA GLN A 111 6.63 2.81 -12.55
C GLN A 111 5.19 3.18 -12.87
N TRP A 112 4.29 2.93 -11.92
CA TRP A 112 2.91 3.36 -12.02
C TRP A 112 2.84 4.89 -12.10
N ARG A 113 3.46 5.65 -11.19
CA ARG A 113 3.43 7.13 -11.23
C ARG A 113 3.76 7.69 -12.61
N ILE A 114 4.83 7.20 -13.25
CA ILE A 114 5.27 7.66 -14.57
C ILE A 114 4.28 7.25 -15.68
N LYS A 115 3.78 6.00 -15.64
CA LYS A 115 2.79 5.50 -16.60
C LYS A 115 1.44 6.20 -16.47
N TRP A 116 1.04 6.50 -15.24
CA TRP A 116 -0.16 7.26 -14.91
C TRP A 116 0.00 8.71 -15.37
N GLU A 117 1.12 9.38 -15.10
CA GLU A 117 1.41 10.73 -15.63
C GLU A 117 1.28 10.77 -17.17
N GLY A 118 1.79 9.76 -17.87
CA GLY A 118 1.63 9.63 -19.33
C GLY A 118 0.17 9.42 -19.78
N ARG A 119 -0.60 8.55 -19.09
CA ARG A 119 -2.02 8.31 -19.41
C ARG A 119 -2.90 9.51 -19.08
N LEU A 120 -2.61 10.21 -17.99
CA LEU A 120 -3.28 11.44 -17.56
C LEU A 120 -3.00 12.58 -18.54
N LYS A 121 -1.75 12.73 -19.01
CA LYS A 121 -1.41 13.66 -20.10
C LYS A 121 -2.28 13.42 -21.32
N HIS A 122 -2.39 12.18 -21.76
CA HIS A 122 -3.18 11.81 -22.93
C HIS A 122 -4.69 12.02 -22.72
N ALA A 123 -5.22 11.65 -21.55
CA ALA A 123 -6.62 11.85 -21.21
C ALA A 123 -6.99 13.34 -21.17
N THR A 124 -6.12 14.19 -20.63
CA THR A 124 -6.39 15.63 -20.52
C THR A 124 -6.11 16.42 -21.78
N GLU A 125 -5.14 16.04 -22.60
CA GLU A 125 -5.03 16.53 -23.98
C GLU A 125 -6.30 16.21 -24.78
N GLN A 126 -6.88 15.03 -24.59
CA GLN A 126 -8.18 14.69 -25.16
C GLN A 126 -9.32 15.55 -24.57
N TYR A 127 -9.36 15.82 -23.26
CA TYR A 127 -10.35 16.76 -22.68
C TYR A 127 -10.23 18.19 -23.22
N LEU A 128 -9.01 18.69 -23.42
CA LEU A 128 -8.77 20.02 -23.99
C LEU A 128 -9.16 20.06 -25.48
N LYS A 129 -8.85 19.01 -26.25
CA LYS A 129 -9.25 18.93 -27.67
C LYS A 129 -10.75 18.77 -27.87
N ARG A 130 -11.46 18.19 -26.91
CA ARG A 130 -12.92 17.92 -26.98
C ARG A 130 -13.78 19.03 -26.36
N HIS A 131 -13.21 20.18 -26.04
CA HIS A 131 -13.89 21.29 -25.35
C HIS A 131 -15.09 21.90 -26.10
N GLU A 132 -15.39 21.47 -27.33
CA GLU A 132 -16.63 21.86 -27.99
C GLU A 132 -17.85 21.00 -27.60
N ARG A 133 -17.72 19.69 -27.34
CA ARG A 133 -18.89 18.85 -27.00
C ARG A 133 -18.52 17.62 -26.16
N GLY A 134 -18.76 17.72 -24.85
CA GLY A 134 -19.12 16.58 -23.99
C GLY A 134 -17.95 15.77 -23.41
N ASN A 135 -17.60 16.03 -22.14
CA ASN A 135 -18.04 15.19 -21.01
C ASN A 135 -17.54 15.81 -19.68
N LYS A 136 -18.42 16.51 -18.95
CA LYS A 136 -18.07 17.29 -17.74
C LYS A 136 -17.59 16.43 -16.55
N TRP A 137 -17.80 15.11 -16.61
CA TRP A 137 -17.70 14.21 -15.47
C TRP A 137 -16.38 13.45 -15.39
N ALA A 138 -15.66 13.36 -16.48
CA ALA A 138 -14.65 12.33 -16.57
C ALA A 138 -13.28 12.78 -16.00
N LEU A 139 -13.15 14.05 -15.62
CA LEU A 139 -12.12 14.56 -14.70
C LEU A 139 -12.45 14.32 -13.21
N VAL A 140 -13.72 14.09 -12.88
CA VAL A 140 -14.21 13.78 -11.51
C VAL A 140 -14.05 12.29 -11.21
N LEU A 141 -14.33 11.43 -12.20
CA LEU A 141 -14.30 9.97 -12.05
C LEU A 141 -12.89 9.41 -11.76
N LEU A 142 -11.85 10.07 -12.26
CA LEU A 142 -10.46 9.64 -12.08
C LEU A 142 -10.02 9.65 -10.60
N PRO A 143 -10.02 10.80 -9.89
CA PRO A 143 -9.69 10.83 -8.46
C PRO A 143 -10.70 10.03 -7.64
N PHE A 144 -11.99 10.05 -8.01
CA PHE A 144 -13.04 9.31 -7.33
C PHE A 144 -12.74 7.80 -7.24
N SER A 145 -12.43 7.16 -8.38
CA SER A 145 -12.20 5.71 -8.42
C SER A 145 -10.96 5.30 -7.63
N VAL A 146 -9.90 6.10 -7.69
CA VAL A 146 -8.65 5.80 -6.97
C VAL A 146 -8.88 5.90 -5.47
N ILE A 147 -9.47 7.00 -5.00
CA ILE A 147 -9.73 7.21 -3.57
C ILE A 147 -10.70 6.18 -3.02
N CYS A 148 -11.74 5.83 -3.78
CA CYS A 148 -12.68 4.79 -3.39
C CYS A 148 -11.97 3.44 -3.16
N ARG A 149 -11.08 3.03 -4.08
CA ARG A 149 -10.32 1.78 -3.94
C ARG A 149 -9.39 1.81 -2.71
N GLU A 150 -8.52 2.80 -2.60
CA GLU A 150 -7.55 2.86 -1.50
C GLU A 150 -8.25 2.94 -0.13
N THR A 151 -9.34 3.70 -0.04
CA THR A 151 -10.07 3.86 1.22
C THR A 151 -10.87 2.61 1.60
N VAL A 152 -11.45 1.91 0.62
CA VAL A 152 -12.14 0.63 0.88
C VAL A 152 -11.14 -0.44 1.34
N GLU A 153 -9.99 -0.54 0.69
CA GLU A 153 -8.91 -1.43 1.12
C GLU A 153 -8.50 -1.13 2.57
N SER A 154 -8.24 0.14 2.90
CA SER A 154 -7.91 0.60 4.26
C SER A 154 -8.92 0.16 5.32
N ILE A 155 -10.22 0.33 5.04
CA ILE A 155 -11.28 -0.02 5.99
C ILE A 155 -11.33 -1.53 6.22
N VAL A 156 -11.20 -2.32 5.15
CA VAL A 156 -11.16 -3.78 5.24
C VAL A 156 -9.95 -4.24 6.06
N PHE A 157 -8.78 -3.61 5.90
CA PHE A 157 -7.60 -3.92 6.72
C PHE A 157 -7.82 -3.66 8.19
N ILE A 158 -8.32 -2.46 8.53
CA ILE A 158 -8.56 -2.08 9.93
C ILE A 158 -9.56 -3.04 10.57
N ALA A 159 -10.61 -3.40 9.84
CA ALA A 159 -11.59 -4.35 10.35
C ALA A 159 -10.98 -5.75 10.54
N GLY A 160 -10.09 -6.19 9.64
CA GLY A 160 -9.39 -7.47 9.75
C GLY A 160 -8.38 -7.53 10.91
N VAL A 161 -7.62 -6.47 11.17
CA VAL A 161 -6.71 -6.41 12.35
C VAL A 161 -7.46 -6.13 13.66
N GLY A 162 -8.71 -5.65 13.56
CA GLY A 162 -9.56 -5.28 14.68
C GLY A 162 -10.36 -6.41 15.32
N LEU A 163 -10.29 -7.62 14.78
CA LEU A 163 -11.13 -8.75 15.18
C LEU A 163 -10.93 -9.19 16.64
N ASP A 164 -9.69 -9.10 17.14
CA ASP A 164 -9.31 -9.69 18.43
C ASP A 164 -8.94 -8.67 19.52
N LYS A 165 -9.08 -7.36 19.24
CA LYS A 165 -8.64 -6.27 20.14
C LYS A 165 -9.79 -5.38 20.60
N PRO A 166 -9.74 -4.85 21.85
CA PRO A 166 -10.76 -3.94 22.35
C PRO A 166 -10.82 -2.63 21.54
N THR A 167 -12.04 -2.18 21.25
CA THR A 167 -12.36 -1.03 20.38
C THR A 167 -11.77 0.31 20.82
N SER A 168 -11.31 0.41 22.08
CA SER A 168 -10.74 1.62 22.65
C SER A 168 -9.34 1.99 22.12
N GLY A 169 -8.62 1.05 21.51
CA GLY A 169 -7.23 1.24 21.04
C GLY A 169 -7.08 1.77 19.61
N PHE A 170 -8.15 1.76 18.82
CA PHE A 170 -8.12 2.11 17.41
C PHE A 170 -8.18 3.60 17.05
N PRO A 171 -8.87 4.51 17.78
CA PRO A 171 -9.04 5.88 17.28
C PRO A 171 -7.74 6.69 17.27
N ILE A 172 -6.84 6.42 18.22
CA ILE A 172 -5.56 7.14 18.35
C ILE A 172 -4.63 6.89 17.15
N PRO A 173 -4.31 5.63 16.76
CA PRO A 173 -3.47 5.37 15.58
C PRO A 173 -4.11 5.87 14.29
N ILE A 174 -5.44 5.86 14.17
CA ILE A 174 -6.15 6.38 12.99
C ILE A 174 -5.89 7.87 12.80
N ILE A 175 -6.14 8.67 13.84
CA ILE A 175 -5.97 10.13 13.78
C ILE A 175 -4.50 10.48 13.52
N MET A 176 -3.57 9.83 14.22
CA MET A 176 -2.14 10.08 14.05
C MET A 176 -1.66 9.70 12.64
N GLY A 177 -2.13 8.58 12.08
CA GLY A 177 -1.80 8.14 10.73
C GLY A 177 -2.28 9.12 9.67
N ILE A 178 -3.53 9.58 9.77
CA ILE A 178 -4.10 10.57 8.84
C ILE A 178 -3.35 11.91 8.93
N MET A 179 -3.10 12.41 10.14
CA MET A 179 -2.39 13.69 10.31
C MET A 179 -0.97 13.63 9.75
N SER A 180 -0.21 12.58 10.06
CA SER A 180 1.17 12.42 9.58
C SER A 180 1.22 12.19 8.07
N GLY A 181 0.28 11.44 7.49
CA GLY A 181 0.17 11.24 6.05
C GLY A 181 -0.14 12.54 5.29
N PHE A 182 -1.08 13.34 5.78
CA PHE A 182 -1.35 14.67 5.20
C PHE A 182 -0.15 15.60 5.33
N ALA A 183 0.54 15.59 6.47
CA ALA A 183 1.72 16.43 6.69
C ALA A 183 2.86 16.07 5.71
N ILE A 184 3.18 14.78 5.56
CA ILE A 184 4.20 14.31 4.63
C ILE A 184 3.77 14.56 3.18
N GLY A 185 2.49 14.33 2.84
CA GLY A 185 1.98 14.59 1.50
C GLY A 185 2.00 16.08 1.13
N TYR A 186 1.72 16.97 2.08
CA TYR A 186 1.87 18.42 1.90
C TYR A 186 3.34 18.81 1.69
N LEU A 187 4.27 18.21 2.44
CA LEU A 187 5.70 18.40 2.25
C LEU A 187 6.16 17.93 0.85
N ILE A 188 5.60 16.84 0.32
CA ILE A 188 5.89 16.37 -1.04
C ILE A 188 5.38 17.36 -2.09
N TYR A 189 4.16 17.89 -1.93
CA TYR A 189 3.61 18.90 -2.85
C TYR A 189 4.47 20.16 -2.91
N LYS A 190 4.95 20.64 -1.75
CA LYS A 190 5.75 21.88 -1.67
C LYS A 190 7.25 21.67 -1.93
N GLY A 191 7.77 20.49 -1.63
CA GLY A 191 9.20 20.17 -1.56
C GLY A 191 9.69 19.11 -2.55
N SER A 192 9.00 18.94 -3.68
CA SER A 192 9.17 17.89 -4.71
C SER A 192 10.61 17.61 -5.20
N ASN A 193 11.63 18.38 -4.80
CA ASN A 193 13.02 18.19 -5.21
C ASN A 193 13.96 17.68 -4.08
N ILE A 194 13.47 17.52 -2.84
CA ILE A 194 14.35 17.29 -1.67
C ILE A 194 14.25 15.87 -1.09
N LEU A 195 13.14 15.15 -1.28
CA LEU A 195 12.90 13.87 -0.62
C LEU A 195 12.84 12.69 -1.60
N PRO A 196 13.71 11.66 -1.46
CA PRO A 196 13.56 10.41 -2.20
C PRO A 196 12.38 9.62 -1.64
N VAL A 197 11.18 9.87 -2.19
CA VAL A 197 9.92 9.17 -1.85
C VAL A 197 10.07 7.65 -1.90
N THR A 198 10.97 7.14 -2.74
CA THR A 198 11.33 5.71 -2.84
C THR A 198 11.85 5.13 -1.52
N LEU A 199 12.68 5.88 -0.78
CA LEU A 199 13.26 5.38 0.47
C LEU A 199 12.17 5.23 1.54
N PHE A 200 11.28 6.20 1.63
CA PHE A 200 10.15 6.15 2.57
C PHE A 200 9.28 4.91 2.31
N PHE A 201 8.88 4.68 1.06
CA PHE A 201 8.08 3.49 0.72
C PHE A 201 8.84 2.18 0.92
N ALA A 202 10.14 2.13 0.64
CA ALA A 202 10.95 0.94 0.89
C ALA A 202 11.00 0.59 2.39
N ILE A 203 11.16 1.59 3.27
CA ILE A 203 11.18 1.40 4.72
C ILE A 203 9.82 0.89 5.22
N THR A 204 8.71 1.53 4.81
CA THR A 204 7.37 1.15 5.28
C THR A 204 6.95 -0.22 4.74
N THR A 205 7.27 -0.56 3.48
CA THR A 205 7.05 -1.91 2.92
C THR A 205 7.84 -2.97 3.68
N THR A 206 9.11 -2.70 4.01
CA THR A 206 9.93 -3.63 4.80
C THR A 206 9.29 -3.89 6.17
N LEU A 207 8.84 -2.84 6.84
CA LEU A 207 8.14 -2.96 8.12
C LEU A 207 6.84 -3.77 8.02
N LEU A 208 6.03 -3.54 6.97
CA LEU A 208 4.81 -4.33 6.73
C LEU A 208 5.11 -5.82 6.49
N LEU A 209 6.21 -6.15 5.83
CA LEU A 209 6.63 -7.55 5.64
C LEU A 209 7.01 -8.22 6.97
N PHE A 210 7.64 -7.48 7.90
CA PHE A 210 7.88 -7.97 9.26
C PHE A 210 6.58 -8.23 10.03
N ILE A 211 5.60 -7.33 9.94
CA ILE A 211 4.28 -7.51 10.55
C ILE A 211 3.60 -8.76 9.99
N ALA A 212 3.57 -8.90 8.66
CA ALA A 212 2.99 -10.07 8.01
C ALA A 212 3.70 -11.38 8.43
N ALA A 213 5.02 -11.38 8.62
CA ALA A 213 5.74 -12.52 9.18
C ALA A 213 5.25 -12.88 10.61
N GLY A 214 4.96 -11.86 11.43
CA GLY A 214 4.40 -12.05 12.77
C GLY A 214 2.97 -12.62 12.77
N PHE A 215 2.13 -12.16 11.85
CA PHE A 215 0.79 -12.74 11.63
C PHE A 215 0.87 -14.18 11.12
N PHE A 216 1.81 -14.50 10.23
CA PHE A 216 2.03 -15.86 9.74
C PHE A 216 2.47 -16.81 10.84
N SER A 217 3.39 -16.36 11.69
CA SER A 217 3.81 -17.16 12.85
C SER A 217 2.65 -17.38 13.81
N SER A 218 1.78 -16.37 14.00
CA SER A 218 0.62 -16.51 14.88
C SER A 218 -0.41 -17.48 14.29
N SER A 219 -0.68 -17.40 12.98
CA SER A 219 -1.63 -18.31 12.34
C SER A 219 -1.26 -19.78 12.47
N ILE A 220 0.02 -20.11 12.32
CA ILE A 220 0.51 -21.49 12.50
C ILE A 220 0.23 -21.99 13.91
N HIS A 221 0.44 -21.16 14.92
CA HIS A 221 0.22 -21.56 16.31
C HIS A 221 -1.26 -21.80 16.61
N GLU A 222 -2.14 -20.85 16.26
CA GLU A 222 -3.58 -21.01 16.51
C GLU A 222 -4.16 -22.22 15.72
N LEU A 223 -3.66 -22.47 14.50
CA LEU A 223 -4.03 -23.65 13.71
C LEU A 223 -3.50 -24.96 14.32
N GLN A 224 -2.31 -24.94 14.91
CA GLN A 224 -1.74 -26.09 15.62
C GLN A 224 -2.55 -26.44 16.88
N GLU A 225 -2.93 -25.42 17.65
CA GLU A 225 -3.80 -25.56 18.82
C GLU A 225 -5.17 -26.14 18.42
N SER A 226 -5.76 -25.64 17.33
CA SER A 226 -7.02 -26.15 16.81
C SER A 226 -6.96 -27.59 16.29
N THR A 227 -5.81 -28.05 15.79
CA THR A 227 -5.64 -29.40 15.21
C THR A 227 -5.26 -30.43 16.29
N GLY A 228 -4.93 -30.00 17.51
CA GLY A 228 -4.46 -30.87 18.58
C GLY A 228 -3.08 -31.50 18.31
N SER A 229 -2.28 -30.89 17.43
CA SER A 229 -0.92 -31.37 17.13
C SER A 229 0.03 -31.11 18.30
N TYR A 230 0.96 -32.04 18.56
CA TYR A 230 1.95 -31.90 19.62
C TYR A 230 2.85 -30.66 19.39
N GLU A 231 2.79 -29.71 20.32
CA GLU A 231 3.68 -28.56 20.32
C GLU A 231 5.06 -28.94 20.86
N TYR A 232 6.05 -29.04 19.97
CA TYR A 232 7.44 -29.14 20.36
C TYR A 232 7.96 -27.74 20.72
N VAL A 233 8.06 -27.46 22.02
CA VAL A 233 8.67 -26.24 22.54
C VAL A 233 10.19 -26.34 22.40
N LEU A 234 10.79 -25.40 21.70
CA LEU A 234 12.25 -25.32 21.50
C LEU A 234 12.93 -24.67 22.70
N TRP A 235 12.41 -23.53 23.13
CA TRP A 235 12.93 -22.76 24.27
C TRP A 235 11.85 -21.86 24.88
N GLU A 236 11.99 -21.58 26.18
CA GLU A 236 11.12 -20.70 26.95
C GLU A 236 11.97 -19.62 27.64
N PHE A 237 11.64 -18.35 27.40
CA PHE A 237 12.29 -17.19 28.02
C PHE A 237 11.44 -16.60 29.13
N ASN A 238 11.92 -16.68 30.37
CA ASN A 238 11.21 -16.16 31.55
C ASN A 238 11.23 -14.62 31.67
N CYS A 239 12.14 -13.92 31.00
CA CYS A 239 12.31 -12.47 31.11
C CYS A 239 11.59 -11.65 30.02
N CYS A 240 10.97 -12.30 29.03
CA CYS A 240 10.52 -11.65 27.80
C CYS A 240 9.05 -11.94 27.45
N ASP A 241 8.18 -12.03 28.45
CA ASP A 241 6.77 -12.35 28.24
C ASP A 241 5.97 -11.11 27.76
N PRO A 242 5.29 -11.18 26.59
CA PRO A 242 4.40 -10.13 26.08
C PRO A 242 3.30 -9.68 27.03
N LYS A 243 2.92 -10.50 28.01
CA LYS A 243 1.88 -10.19 29.01
C LYS A 243 2.41 -9.32 30.15
N THR A 244 3.72 -9.27 30.35
CA THR A 244 4.35 -8.56 31.50
C THR A 244 4.73 -7.13 31.17
N ASN A 245 5.25 -6.86 29.98
CA ASN A 245 5.69 -5.52 29.56
C ASN A 245 5.07 -5.11 28.22
N GLN A 246 4.66 -3.84 28.12
CA GLN A 246 4.11 -3.25 26.90
C GLN A 246 5.09 -3.31 25.71
N PHE A 247 6.40 -3.22 25.98
CA PHE A 247 7.44 -3.39 24.95
C PHE A 247 7.39 -4.77 24.29
N TRP A 248 7.30 -5.84 25.09
CA TRP A 248 7.20 -7.21 24.57
C TRP A 248 5.86 -7.47 23.86
N GLY A 249 4.78 -6.78 24.28
CA GLY A 249 3.51 -6.77 23.56
C GLY A 249 3.60 -6.12 22.16
N ILE A 250 4.35 -5.04 22.03
CA ILE A 250 4.65 -4.41 20.73
C ILE A 250 5.49 -5.35 19.86
N MET A 251 6.52 -5.99 20.44
CA MET A 251 7.35 -6.96 19.72
C MET A 251 6.56 -8.20 19.26
N LYS A 252 5.62 -8.67 20.07
CA LYS A 252 4.67 -9.72 19.66
C LYS A 252 3.86 -9.28 18.44
N THR A 253 3.36 -8.05 18.44
CA THR A 253 2.49 -7.54 17.38
C THR A 253 3.26 -7.20 16.09
N LEU A 254 4.50 -6.70 16.21
CA LEU A 254 5.31 -6.27 15.06
C LEU A 254 6.12 -7.39 14.42
N PHE A 255 6.69 -8.28 15.24
CA PHE A 255 7.63 -9.30 14.77
C PHE A 255 7.12 -10.73 15.01
N GLY A 256 5.97 -10.89 15.68
CA GLY A 256 5.50 -12.21 16.11
C GLY A 256 6.25 -12.77 17.31
N TRP A 257 6.96 -11.93 18.08
CA TRP A 257 7.75 -12.39 19.23
C TRP A 257 6.90 -13.09 20.29
N ARG A 258 7.32 -14.28 20.73
CA ARG A 258 6.70 -15.03 21.84
C ARG A 258 7.78 -15.54 22.79
N SER A 259 7.49 -15.55 24.09
CA SER A 259 8.39 -16.07 25.14
C SER A 259 8.55 -17.59 25.06
N LYS A 260 7.48 -18.30 24.68
CA LYS A 260 7.49 -19.72 24.33
C LYS A 260 7.60 -19.85 22.82
N VAL A 261 8.72 -20.41 22.37
CA VAL A 261 8.96 -20.61 20.95
C VAL A 261 8.74 -22.07 20.61
N THR A 262 7.83 -22.32 19.68
CA THR A 262 7.53 -23.66 19.16
C THR A 262 8.28 -23.89 17.86
N LEU A 263 8.48 -25.17 17.50
CA LEU A 263 9.10 -25.52 16.22
C LEU A 263 8.28 -24.98 15.04
N GLY A 264 6.95 -25.07 15.11
CA GLY A 264 6.05 -24.60 14.04
C GLY A 264 6.18 -23.11 13.75
N THR A 265 6.20 -22.28 14.80
CA THR A 265 6.33 -20.82 14.68
C THR A 265 7.69 -20.42 14.08
N THR A 266 8.77 -21.07 14.52
CA THR A 266 10.14 -20.80 14.04
C THR A 266 10.31 -21.18 12.58
N VAL A 267 9.93 -22.41 12.21
CA VAL A 267 10.02 -22.88 10.81
C VAL A 267 9.13 -22.04 9.91
N GLY A 268 7.91 -21.74 10.35
CA GLY A 268 6.98 -20.86 9.64
C GLY A 268 7.59 -19.50 9.32
N TYR A 269 8.25 -18.88 10.29
CA TYR A 269 8.89 -17.58 10.10
C TYR A 269 9.98 -17.61 9.01
N PHE A 270 10.84 -18.63 9.02
CA PHE A 270 11.88 -18.79 7.99
C PHE A 270 11.29 -19.12 6.60
N VAL A 271 10.27 -19.98 6.54
CA VAL A 271 9.57 -20.31 5.30
C VAL A 271 8.93 -19.07 4.69
N TYR A 272 8.30 -18.23 5.51
CA TYR A 272 7.72 -16.97 5.06
C TYR A 272 8.78 -16.07 4.41
N TRP A 273 9.91 -15.81 5.08
CA TRP A 273 10.99 -14.98 4.51
C TRP A 273 11.59 -15.57 3.23
N PHE A 274 11.73 -16.89 3.17
CA PHE A 274 12.18 -17.58 1.95
C PHE A 274 11.23 -17.32 0.78
N VAL A 275 9.92 -17.45 0.99
CA VAL A 275 8.90 -17.14 -0.02
C VAL A 275 8.96 -15.68 -0.46
N ILE A 276 9.12 -14.73 0.48
CA ILE A 276 9.26 -13.30 0.15
C ILE A 276 10.48 -13.04 -0.73
N VAL A 277 11.64 -13.59 -0.39
CA VAL A 277 12.87 -13.42 -1.21
C VAL A 277 12.67 -13.98 -2.62
N LEU A 278 12.00 -15.14 -2.75
CA LEU A 278 11.65 -15.70 -4.05
C LEU A 278 10.70 -14.80 -4.84
N LEU A 279 9.66 -14.25 -4.22
CA LEU A 279 8.70 -13.36 -4.90
C LEU A 279 9.34 -12.03 -5.33
N VAL A 280 10.15 -11.42 -4.47
CA VAL A 280 10.86 -10.16 -4.77
C VAL A 280 11.85 -10.37 -5.90
N THR A 281 12.64 -11.44 -5.87
CA THR A 281 13.57 -11.76 -6.96
C THR A 281 12.82 -12.02 -8.26
N PHE A 282 11.71 -12.77 -8.23
CA PHE A 282 10.88 -13.01 -9.41
C PHE A 282 10.33 -11.72 -10.04
N ILE A 283 9.79 -10.80 -9.22
CA ILE A 283 9.29 -9.50 -9.68
C ILE A 283 10.42 -8.68 -10.31
N TRP A 284 11.60 -8.67 -9.68
CA TRP A 284 12.77 -7.97 -10.20
C TRP A 284 13.25 -8.54 -11.54
N TYR A 285 13.30 -9.87 -11.67
CA TYR A 285 13.64 -10.54 -12.93
C TYR A 285 12.64 -10.23 -14.04
N LYS A 286 11.34 -10.24 -13.74
CA LYS A 286 10.29 -9.90 -14.71
C LYS A 286 10.41 -8.44 -15.19
N GLY A 287 10.61 -7.50 -14.27
CA GLY A 287 10.78 -6.08 -14.62
C GLY A 287 11.99 -5.83 -15.53
N LYS A 288 13.11 -6.54 -15.32
CA LYS A 288 14.28 -6.45 -16.21
C LYS A 288 13.98 -6.99 -17.61
N ARG A 289 13.22 -8.08 -17.71
CA ARG A 289 12.87 -8.72 -18.98
C ARG A 289 11.92 -7.85 -19.82
N ASP A 290 10.95 -7.21 -19.18
CA ASP A 290 9.98 -6.33 -19.85
C ASP A 290 10.66 -5.08 -20.43
N ASN A 291 11.60 -4.47 -19.69
CA ASN A 291 12.39 -3.32 -20.19
C ASN A 291 13.25 -3.68 -21.42
N VAL A 292 13.86 -4.87 -21.45
CA VAL A 292 14.65 -5.35 -22.60
C VAL A 292 13.76 -5.57 -23.82
N ARG A 293 12.52 -6.07 -23.63
CA ARG A 293 11.57 -6.32 -24.71
C ARG A 293 11.05 -5.02 -25.33
N THR A 294 10.66 -4.04 -24.52
CA THR A 294 10.23 -2.72 -25.01
C THR A 294 11.35 -1.97 -25.71
N GLY A 295 12.60 -2.08 -25.22
CA GLY A 295 13.76 -1.51 -25.92
C GLY A 295 14.00 -2.12 -27.31
N ARG A 296 13.75 -3.43 -27.46
CA ARG A 296 13.90 -4.13 -28.74
C ARG A 296 12.78 -3.82 -29.74
N GLU A 297 11.53 -3.68 -29.27
CA GLU A 297 10.41 -3.25 -30.13
C GLU A 297 10.56 -1.80 -30.60
N SER A 298 11.05 -0.89 -29.73
CA SER A 298 11.31 0.49 -30.13
C SER A 298 12.51 0.63 -31.08
N GLY A 299 13.52 -0.24 -30.96
CA GLY A 299 14.65 -0.31 -31.89
C GLY A 299 14.30 -0.93 -33.25
N ASN A 300 13.31 -1.82 -33.31
CA ASN A 300 12.89 -2.46 -34.56
C ASN A 300 11.89 -1.62 -35.38
N ASN A 301 11.20 -0.67 -34.74
CA ASN A 301 10.27 0.27 -35.39
C ASN A 301 10.98 1.51 -35.99
N ASN A 302 12.29 1.64 -35.84
CA ASN A 302 13.12 2.62 -36.54
C ASN A 302 14.17 1.89 -37.42
N PRO A 303 13.83 1.49 -38.67
CA PRO A 303 14.82 0.95 -39.60
C PRO A 303 15.71 2.02 -40.25
N SER A 304 15.65 3.28 -39.82
CA SER A 304 16.52 4.34 -40.32
C SER A 304 17.40 4.87 -39.20
N LEU A 305 18.57 4.26 -39.02
CA LEU A 305 19.84 4.89 -38.58
C LEU A 305 20.89 3.78 -38.40
N ASN A 306 21.08 2.95 -39.43
CA ASN A 306 22.27 2.11 -39.54
C ASN A 306 22.87 2.39 -40.91
N GLY A 307 23.80 3.35 -40.96
CA GLY A 307 24.48 3.68 -42.21
C GLY A 307 25.01 5.10 -42.33
N THR A 308 25.69 5.64 -41.33
CA THR A 308 26.74 6.65 -41.56
C THR A 308 27.80 6.50 -40.48
N SER A 309 28.77 5.64 -40.76
CA SER A 309 30.12 5.74 -40.19
C SER A 309 30.71 7.09 -40.59
N PHE A 310 30.69 8.08 -39.70
CA PHE A 310 31.55 9.24 -39.85
C PHE A 310 32.81 8.99 -39.02
N ASN A 311 33.88 8.68 -39.75
CA ASN A 311 35.18 8.30 -39.24
C ASN A 311 35.95 9.59 -38.90
N GLU A 312 35.99 9.97 -37.63
CA GLU A 312 36.71 11.16 -37.15
C GLU A 312 38.19 10.81 -36.87
N LYS A 313 38.97 10.54 -37.93
CA LYS A 313 40.44 10.35 -37.83
C LYS A 313 41.31 10.82 -39.00
N ASP A 314 40.79 11.53 -40.00
CA ASP A 314 41.64 12.15 -41.03
C ASP A 314 41.69 13.67 -40.87
N ALA A 315 42.35 14.10 -39.80
CA ALA A 315 42.86 15.46 -39.65
C ALA A 315 44.23 15.37 -38.97
N THR A 316 45.18 14.71 -39.62
CA THR A 316 46.62 14.91 -39.40
C THR A 316 47.41 14.20 -40.51
N MET A 317 48.15 15.01 -41.27
CA MET A 317 49.21 14.68 -42.23
C MET A 317 48.82 14.38 -43.69
N ALA A 318 49.39 15.24 -44.55
CA ALA A 318 49.55 15.17 -46.01
C ALA A 318 48.33 15.50 -46.88
#